data_AF-A0A538CX74-F1
#
_entry.id   AF-A0A538CX74-F1
#
_cell.length_a   1.000
_cell.length_b   1.000
_cell.length_c   1.000
_cell.angle_alpha   90.00
_cell.angle_beta   90.00
_cell.angle_gamma   90.00
#
_symmetry.space_group_name_H-M   'P 1'
#
loop_
_entity.id
_entity.type
_entity.pdbx_description
1 polymer ?
#
loop_
_entity_poly.entity_id
_entity_poly.type
_entity_poly.pdbx_seq_one_letter_code
_entity_poly.pdbx_strand_id
1 'polypeptide(L)'
;MGETWFLPGDGAGGEGAISVTEREALLDFVRGAIAALERSRARIDDLNVYPVPDGDTGTNLALTGRAVLEALEASTAEDRPTIAREATRAALMGARGSSGVILSQIIRGIAESLEAEDTLDGGVVARALRGGSGAA
;
A
#
# COMPACT_ATOMS: atom_id res chain seq x y z
N MET A 1 10.58 59.12 -8.72
CA MET A 1 9.25 58.89 -9.33
C MET A 1 9.24 57.48 -9.88
N GLY A 2 8.56 56.57 -9.20
CA GLY A 2 8.36 55.19 -9.63
C GLY A 2 7.16 54.66 -8.86
N GLU A 3 6.03 54.56 -9.54
CA GLU A 3 4.74 54.22 -8.94
C GLU A 3 4.55 52.70 -8.87
N THR A 4 4.30 52.23 -7.66
CA THR A 4 3.78 50.91 -7.32
C THR A 4 2.33 50.82 -7.76
N TRP A 5 1.94 49.77 -8.50
CA TRP A 5 0.54 49.46 -8.75
C TRP A 5 0.07 48.35 -7.80
N PHE A 6 -0.78 48.72 -6.84
CA PHE A 6 -1.64 47.82 -6.07
C PHE A 6 -3.06 47.90 -6.64
N LEU A 7 -3.70 46.76 -6.88
CA LEU A 7 -5.16 46.67 -7.04
C LEU A 7 -5.79 46.15 -5.73
N PRO A 8 -6.82 46.81 -5.19
CA PRO A 8 -7.48 46.41 -3.94
C PRO A 8 -8.71 45.51 -4.18
N GLY A 9 -8.82 44.43 -3.38
CA GLY A 9 -10.01 43.56 -3.21
C GLY A 9 -10.27 42.62 -4.40
N ASP A 10 -10.41 41.30 -4.27
CA ASP A 10 -11.01 40.47 -3.22
C ASP A 10 -10.17 39.17 -3.12
N GLY A 11 -9.82 38.63 -1.95
CA GLY A 11 -10.77 38.11 -0.97
C GLY A 11 -11.07 36.64 -1.27
N ALA A 12 -10.39 35.75 -0.54
CA ALA A 12 -10.69 34.31 -0.36
C ALA A 12 -10.55 33.39 -1.59
N GLY A 13 -9.50 32.56 -1.55
CA GLY A 13 -9.34 31.43 -2.46
C GLY A 13 -7.93 30.87 -2.45
N GLY A 14 -7.29 30.76 -1.28
CA GLY A 14 -6.22 29.79 -1.17
C GLY A 14 -6.87 28.44 -1.41
N GLU A 15 -6.71 27.88 -2.62
CA GLU A 15 -6.92 26.46 -2.84
C GLU A 15 -6.10 25.77 -1.75
N GLY A 16 -6.79 25.26 -0.74
CA GLY A 16 -6.16 24.57 0.37
C GLY A 16 -5.48 23.36 -0.22
N ALA A 17 -4.19 23.48 -0.51
CA ALA A 17 -3.37 22.34 -0.88
C ALA A 17 -3.46 21.38 0.30
N ILE A 18 -4.25 20.32 0.13
CA ILE A 18 -4.33 19.24 1.11
C ILE A 18 -2.95 18.59 1.09
N SER A 19 -2.10 18.95 2.05
CA SER A 19 -0.82 18.28 2.24
C SER A 19 -1.10 16.93 2.88
N VAL A 20 -1.24 15.89 2.07
CA VAL A 20 -1.32 14.51 2.55
C VAL A 20 0.06 14.09 3.05
N THR A 21 0.15 13.54 4.25
CA THR A 21 1.41 13.01 4.77
C THR A 21 1.81 11.74 4.03
N GLU A 22 3.10 11.42 3.98
CA GLU A 22 3.61 10.17 3.40
C GLU A 22 2.92 8.94 4.02
N ARG A 23 2.70 8.96 5.34
CA ARG A 23 1.98 7.93 6.08
C ARG A 23 0.54 7.77 5.59
N GLU A 24 -0.21 8.87 5.48
CA GLU A 24 -1.60 8.83 5.01
C GLU A 24 -1.68 8.31 3.56
N ALA A 25 -0.80 8.78 2.69
CA ALA A 25 -0.73 8.30 1.31
C ALA A 25 -0.45 6.80 1.23
N LEU A 26 0.47 6.30 2.07
CA LEU A 26 0.78 4.88 2.15
C LEU A 26 -0.41 4.06 2.69
N LEU A 27 -1.06 4.53 3.76
CA LEU A 27 -2.24 3.87 4.32
C LEU A 27 -3.39 3.81 3.32
N ASP A 28 -3.64 4.89 2.59
CA ASP A 28 -4.68 4.92 1.56
C ASP A 28 -4.34 4.01 0.38
N PHE A 29 -3.07 3.93 -0.01
CA PHE A 29 -2.61 2.94 -0.98
C PHE A 29 -2.88 1.50 -0.49
N VAL A 30 -2.51 1.17 0.75
CA VAL A 30 -2.75 -0.17 1.32
C VAL A 30 -4.24 -0.47 1.40
N ARG A 31 -5.07 0.47 1.91
CA ARG A 31 -6.53 0.31 1.93
C ARG A 31 -7.11 0.05 0.54
N GLY A 32 -6.68 0.83 -0.44
CA GLY A 32 -7.08 0.67 -1.84
C GLY A 32 -6.71 -0.71 -2.39
N ALA A 33 -5.48 -1.16 -2.14
CA ALA A 33 -4.99 -2.47 -2.57
C ALA A 33 -5.77 -3.63 -1.91
N ILE A 34 -5.99 -3.58 -0.59
CA ILE A 34 -6.76 -4.61 0.13
C ILE A 34 -8.22 -4.60 -0.31
N ALA A 35 -8.83 -3.43 -0.50
CA ALA A 35 -10.20 -3.34 -1.01
C ALA A 35 -10.32 -3.91 -2.44
N ALA A 36 -9.32 -3.69 -3.29
CA ALA A 36 -9.29 -4.29 -4.64
C ALA A 36 -9.16 -5.82 -4.59
N LEU A 37 -8.34 -6.33 -3.67
CA LEU A 37 -8.17 -7.77 -3.44
C LEU A 37 -9.46 -8.42 -2.94
N GLU A 38 -10.12 -7.81 -1.96
CA GLU A 38 -11.42 -8.27 -1.43
C GLU A 38 -12.50 -8.31 -2.52
N ARG A 39 -12.60 -7.28 -3.37
CA ARG A 39 -13.53 -7.28 -4.51
C ARG A 39 -13.23 -8.38 -5.53
N SER A 40 -11.97 -8.77 -5.64
CA SER A 40 -11.51 -9.78 -6.60
C SER A 40 -11.49 -11.19 -6.01
N ARG A 41 -11.72 -11.35 -4.71
CA ARG A 41 -11.57 -12.60 -3.96
C ARG A 41 -12.22 -13.80 -4.64
N ALA A 42 -13.54 -13.73 -4.89
CA ALA A 42 -14.28 -14.82 -5.51
C ALA A 42 -13.76 -15.14 -6.92
N ARG A 43 -13.47 -14.11 -7.73
CA ARG A 43 -12.86 -14.29 -9.06
C ARG A 43 -11.49 -14.99 -8.98
N ILE A 44 -10.68 -14.71 -7.95
CA ILE A 44 -9.38 -15.34 -7.77
C ILE A 44 -9.54 -16.79 -7.28
N ASP A 45 -10.46 -17.04 -6.35
CA ASP A 45 -10.82 -18.39 -5.90
C ASP A 45 -11.25 -19.26 -7.10
N ASP A 46 -12.03 -18.68 -8.03
CA ASP A 46 -12.50 -19.36 -9.26
C ASP A 46 -11.40 -19.62 -10.30
N LEU A 47 -10.28 -18.89 -10.26
CA LEU A 47 -9.17 -19.08 -11.22
C LEU A 47 -8.30 -20.29 -10.89
N ASN A 48 -8.25 -20.72 -9.62
CA ASN A 48 -7.40 -21.82 -9.20
C ASN A 48 -8.00 -23.18 -9.60
N VAL A 49 -7.81 -23.58 -10.85
CA VAL A 49 -8.46 -24.75 -11.45
C VAL A 49 -7.57 -25.98 -11.63
N TYR A 50 -6.44 -26.13 -10.90
CA TYR A 50 -5.53 -27.28 -11.11
C TYR A 50 -4.84 -27.83 -9.85
N PRO A 51 -4.74 -29.17 -9.64
CA PRO A 51 -5.51 -30.26 -10.28
C PRO A 51 -6.88 -30.49 -9.63
N VAL A 52 -7.12 -29.93 -8.44
CA VAL A 52 -8.40 -29.88 -7.74
C VAL A 52 -8.53 -28.46 -7.16
N PRO A 53 -9.61 -27.71 -7.45
CA PRO A 53 -9.81 -26.39 -6.85
C PRO A 53 -9.95 -26.53 -5.33
N ASP A 54 -9.01 -25.94 -4.58
CA ASP A 54 -9.18 -25.68 -3.15
C ASP A 54 -10.14 -24.51 -2.91
N GLY A 55 -10.33 -23.65 -3.91
CA GLY A 55 -11.26 -22.52 -3.89
C GLY A 55 -10.94 -21.49 -2.82
N ASP A 56 -9.67 -21.44 -2.36
CA ASP A 56 -9.28 -20.64 -1.21
C ASP A 56 -8.16 -19.63 -1.51
N THR A 57 -7.64 -19.56 -2.74
CA THR A 57 -6.51 -18.68 -3.10
C THR A 57 -6.83 -17.21 -2.84
N GLY A 58 -7.93 -16.69 -3.38
CA GLY A 58 -8.41 -15.33 -3.12
C GLY A 58 -8.72 -15.12 -1.64
N THR A 59 -9.32 -16.11 -0.98
CA THR A 59 -9.58 -16.07 0.47
C THR A 59 -8.29 -15.92 1.29
N ASN A 60 -7.27 -16.71 0.97
CA ASN A 60 -5.96 -16.72 1.61
C ASN A 60 -5.23 -15.38 1.42
N LEU A 61 -5.26 -14.82 0.21
CA LEU A 61 -4.71 -13.51 -0.08
C LEU A 61 -5.44 -12.39 0.70
N ALA A 62 -6.78 -12.40 0.69
CA ALA A 62 -7.58 -11.39 1.37
C ALA A 62 -7.35 -11.38 2.89
N LEU A 63 -7.33 -12.56 3.53
CA LEU A 63 -7.04 -12.68 4.96
C LEU A 63 -5.62 -12.21 5.31
N THR A 64 -4.63 -12.54 4.48
CA THR A 64 -3.25 -12.08 4.66
C THR A 64 -3.17 -10.56 4.55
N GLY A 65 -3.82 -9.98 3.54
CA GLY A 65 -3.87 -8.53 3.33
C GLY A 65 -4.62 -7.78 4.45
N ARG A 66 -5.71 -8.35 4.97
CA ARG A 66 -6.43 -7.78 6.11
C ARG A 66 -5.55 -7.72 7.37
N ALA A 67 -4.76 -8.76 7.65
CA ALA A 67 -3.83 -8.74 8.78
C ALA A 67 -2.80 -7.60 8.68
N VAL A 68 -2.36 -7.27 7.46
CA VAL A 68 -1.49 -6.11 7.22
C VAL A 68 -2.22 -4.80 7.51
N LEU A 69 -3.42 -4.63 6.96
CA LEU A 69 -4.19 -3.40 7.16
C LEU A 69 -4.50 -3.17 8.64
N GLU A 70 -4.96 -4.20 9.36
CA GLU A 70 -5.25 -4.12 10.80
C GLU A 70 -4.02 -3.72 11.62
N ALA A 71 -2.85 -4.29 11.30
CA ALA A 71 -1.60 -3.92 11.98
C ALA A 71 -1.21 -2.46 11.72
N LEU A 72 -1.36 -1.98 10.48
CA LEU A 72 -1.03 -0.60 10.12
C LEU A 72 -2.02 0.41 10.69
N GLU A 73 -3.30 0.06 10.81
CA GLU A 73 -4.32 0.91 11.44
C GLU A 73 -4.15 0.99 12.96
N ALA A 74 -3.64 -0.08 13.58
CA ALA A 74 -3.30 -0.08 15.01
C ALA A 74 -1.94 0.60 15.30
N SER A 75 -1.13 0.88 14.28
CA SER A 75 0.20 1.45 14.43
C SER A 75 0.19 2.95 14.65
N THR A 76 1.07 3.42 15.55
CA THR A 76 1.39 4.84 15.75
C THR A 76 2.68 5.26 15.04
N ALA A 77 3.25 4.41 14.20
CA ALA A 77 4.47 4.73 13.46
C ALA A 77 4.23 5.85 12.44
N GLU A 78 5.18 6.78 12.34
CA GLU A 78 5.17 7.88 11.37
C GLU A 78 6.27 7.77 10.32
N ASP A 79 7.35 7.04 10.62
CA ASP A 79 8.44 6.82 9.70
C ASP A 79 8.22 5.58 8.81
N ARG A 80 8.59 5.71 7.54
CA ARG A 80 8.48 4.65 6.54
C ARG A 80 9.17 3.35 6.94
N PRO A 81 10.41 3.32 7.47
CA PRO A 81 11.06 2.07 7.88
C PRO A 81 10.26 1.28 8.93
N THR A 82 9.72 1.95 9.95
CA THR A 82 8.91 1.29 10.97
C THR A 82 7.61 0.75 10.38
N ILE A 83 6.92 1.55 9.55
CA ILE A 83 5.70 1.12 8.86
C ILE A 83 5.95 -0.09 7.94
N ALA A 84 7.04 -0.05 7.17
CA ALA A 84 7.47 -1.14 6.29
C ALA A 84 7.74 -2.44 7.09
N ARG A 85 8.47 -2.33 8.21
CA ARG A 85 8.74 -3.45 9.11
C ARG A 85 7.47 -4.05 9.72
N GLU A 86 6.52 -3.21 10.11
CA GLU A 86 5.25 -3.67 10.66
C GLU A 86 4.37 -4.34 9.61
N ALA A 87 4.28 -3.76 8.41
CA ALA A 87 3.55 -4.35 7.29
C ALA A 87 4.11 -5.73 6.90
N THR A 88 5.43 -5.86 6.79
CA THR A 88 6.10 -7.13 6.43
C THR A 88 5.94 -8.18 7.52
N ARG A 89 6.08 -7.79 8.79
CA ARG A 89 5.84 -8.68 9.93
C ARG A 89 4.38 -9.15 9.95
N ALA A 90 3.43 -8.25 9.78
CA ALA A 90 2.01 -8.58 9.77
C ALA A 90 1.65 -9.50 8.60
N ALA A 91 2.21 -9.25 7.41
CA ALA A 91 2.01 -10.11 6.25
C ALA A 91 2.53 -11.53 6.48
N LEU A 92 3.72 -11.66 7.07
CA LEU A 92 4.32 -12.96 7.37
C LEU A 92 3.54 -13.73 8.45
N MET A 93 3.19 -13.06 9.54
CA MET A 93 2.47 -13.68 10.67
C MET A 93 1.00 -13.98 10.34
N GLY A 94 0.39 -13.16 9.47
CA GLY A 94 -0.98 -13.30 9.01
C GLY A 94 -1.16 -14.17 7.77
N ALA A 95 -0.07 -14.63 7.15
CA ALA A 95 -0.08 -15.43 5.94
C ALA A 95 -0.97 -16.68 6.07
N ARG A 96 -1.87 -16.88 5.10
CA ARG A 96 -2.74 -18.06 5.01
C ARG A 96 -2.44 -18.86 3.76
N GLY A 97 -2.21 -20.16 3.94
CA GLY A 97 -1.85 -21.06 2.84
C GLY A 97 -0.59 -20.63 2.08
N SER A 98 -0.32 -21.30 0.97
CA SER A 98 0.84 -20.98 0.13
C SER A 98 0.71 -19.60 -0.53
N SER A 99 -0.50 -19.23 -0.97
CA SER A 99 -0.77 -17.94 -1.61
C SER A 99 -0.51 -16.76 -0.67
N GLY A 100 -0.88 -16.88 0.61
CA GLY A 100 -0.55 -15.87 1.62
C GLY A 100 0.95 -15.77 1.92
N VAL A 101 1.66 -16.90 1.94
CA VAL A 101 3.13 -16.89 2.09
C VAL A 101 3.78 -16.16 0.92
N ILE A 102 3.39 -16.46 -0.32
CA ILE A 102 3.88 -15.77 -1.53
C ILE A 102 3.59 -14.27 -1.43
N LEU A 103 2.35 -13.88 -1.10
CA LEU A 103 1.99 -12.47 -0.93
C LEU A 103 2.86 -11.77 0.13
N SER A 104 3.17 -12.45 1.24
CA SER A 104 4.05 -11.89 2.27
C SER A 104 5.46 -11.59 1.74
N GLN A 105 5.98 -12.41 0.81
CA GLN A 105 7.29 -12.17 0.20
C GLN A 105 7.23 -11.01 -0.79
N ILE A 106 6.15 -10.88 -1.56
CA ILE A 106 5.91 -9.73 -2.44
C ILE A 106 5.88 -8.44 -1.61
N ILE A 107 5.11 -8.42 -0.52
CA ILE A 107 5.03 -7.26 0.38
C ILE A 107 6.42 -6.92 0.96
N ARG A 108 7.21 -7.93 1.33
CA ARG A 108 8.60 -7.72 1.76
C ARG A 108 9.45 -7.08 0.66
N GLY A 109 9.42 -7.59 -0.56
CA GLY A 109 10.19 -7.00 -1.67
C GLY A 109 9.76 -5.56 -2.00
N ILE A 110 8.48 -5.24 -1.86
CA ILE A 110 7.98 -3.85 -1.97
C ILE A 110 8.58 -2.99 -0.85
N ALA A 111 8.47 -3.44 0.40
CA ALA A 111 8.96 -2.72 1.58
C ALA A 111 10.46 -2.42 1.50
N GLU A 112 11.28 -3.43 1.17
CA GLU A 112 12.74 -3.30 0.99
C GLU A 112 13.08 -2.30 -0.14
N SER A 113 12.33 -2.34 -1.24
CA SER A 113 12.53 -1.40 -2.35
C SER A 113 12.16 0.03 -1.97
N LEU A 114 11.11 0.20 -1.17
CA LEU A 114 10.71 1.52 -0.67
C LEU A 114 11.75 2.05 0.32
N GLU A 115 12.27 1.23 1.24
CA GLU A 115 13.29 1.62 2.23
C GLU A 115 14.53 2.28 1.59
N ALA A 116 14.93 1.84 0.40
CA ALA A 116 16.10 2.34 -0.31
C ALA A 116 15.94 3.75 -0.94
N GLU A 117 14.75 4.34 -0.87
CA GLU A 117 14.43 5.59 -1.57
C GLU A 117 14.22 6.73 -0.56
N ASP A 118 14.66 7.96 -0.88
CA ASP A 118 14.55 9.13 0.02
C ASP A 118 13.18 9.84 -0.08
N THR A 119 12.49 9.66 -1.21
CA THR A 119 11.20 10.30 -1.49
C THR A 119 10.23 9.28 -2.09
N LEU A 120 8.93 9.53 -1.98
CA LEU A 120 7.90 8.74 -2.64
C LEU A 120 7.29 9.50 -3.80
N ASP A 121 7.51 8.98 -5.02
CA ASP A 121 6.80 9.40 -6.23
C ASP A 121 6.26 8.18 -6.98
N GLY A 122 5.53 8.43 -8.09
CA GLY A 122 4.98 7.34 -8.90
C GLY A 122 6.05 6.41 -9.49
N GLY A 123 7.25 6.92 -9.75
CA GLY A 123 8.37 6.13 -10.26
C GLY A 123 8.93 5.17 -9.20
N VAL A 124 9.04 5.64 -7.95
CA VAL A 124 9.42 4.85 -6.77
C VAL A 124 8.42 3.74 -6.53
N VAL A 125 7.11 4.06 -6.52
CA VAL A 125 6.07 3.03 -6.36
C VAL A 125 6.16 1.97 -7.46
N ALA A 126 6.36 2.38 -8.72
CA ALA A 126 6.52 1.44 -9.82
C ALA A 126 7.77 0.55 -9.67
N ARG A 127 8.89 1.09 -9.17
CA ARG A 127 10.09 0.30 -8.84
C ARG A 127 9.81 -0.67 -7.71
N ALA A 128 9.13 -0.23 -6.66
CA ALA A 128 8.80 -1.08 -5.52
C ALA A 128 7.90 -2.25 -5.89
N LEU A 129 6.89 -2.03 -6.73
CA LEU A 129 6.04 -3.10 -7.26
C LEU A 129 6.86 -4.12 -8.10
N ARG A 130 7.84 -3.64 -8.89
CA ARG A 130 8.77 -4.53 -9.60
C ARG A 130 9.67 -5.33 -8.64
N GLY A 131 10.19 -4.70 -7.60
CA GLY A 131 10.99 -5.35 -6.57
C GLY A 131 10.19 -6.44 -5.83
N GLY A 132 8.95 -6.16 -5.47
CA GLY A 132 8.02 -7.14 -4.90
C GLY A 132 7.79 -8.35 -5.80
N SER A 133 7.58 -8.13 -7.10
CA SER A 133 7.39 -9.22 -8.06
C SER A 133 8.61 -10.14 -8.19
N GLY A 134 9.82 -9.65 -7.92
CA GLY A 134 11.06 -10.44 -7.98
C GLY A 134 11.41 -11.15 -6.68
N ALA A 135 10.68 -10.86 -5.59
CA ALA A 135 10.97 -11.39 -4.24
C ALA A 135 10.22 -12.69 -3.91
N ALA A 136 9.36 -13.16 -4.82
CA ALA A 136 8.45 -14.29 -4.62
C ALA A 136 8.70 -15.43 -5.62
#